data_AF-A0A814QSK2-F1
#
_entry.id   AF-A0A814QSK2-F1
#
_cell.length_a   1.000
_cell.length_b   1.000
_cell.length_c   1.000
_cell.angle_alpha   90.00
_cell.angle_beta   90.00
_cell.angle_gamma   90.00
#
_symmetry.space_group_name_H-M   'P 1'
#
loop_
_entity.id
_entity.type
_entity.pdbx_description
1 polymer ?
#
loop_
_entity_poly.entity_id
_entity_poly.type
_entity_poly.pdbx_seq_one_letter_code
_entity_poly.pdbx_strand_id
1 'polypeptide(L)'
;MFIGHRRYRDFIWARYICRLFFIVFITTFIVQYIFRKLSTTNPIRDVDRSVPVTTKKSIVNPPHVVFSNRYKRESLYINLTQWKQSLCSEKADRRGPHQKILTYSIFGPESRKFENEKFTWDKHIELLTPLVLEATQLFPDWIIRLYVDFRGSSEAHRQNLFQFSNVDVCDMHHLPVFNSSLLDFLPGRLWRFICIFDPFVDFVLSRDLDSPLIERDLDTIKPWLSSKEEDKFFHIVRDHPQHNTEILAGTWGAAPSRAREKLFNLFYPMLKPRLSIRLDGMGDQYFLTRNVWPHVRSGALVFDSYLCQLYGGQPFPSQRPNPSCFVGCYRPCCNGSNDEISLYTIKIPCPVACRSTDHLDWTYC
;
A
#
# COMPACT_ATOMS: atom_id res chain seq x y z
N MET A 1 -46.31 13.91 -42.65
CA MET A 1 -44.93 14.41 -42.39
C MET A 1 -44.10 13.27 -41.78
N PHE A 2 -43.73 12.27 -42.58
CA PHE A 2 -43.14 10.98 -42.13
C PHE A 2 -41.69 10.78 -42.64
N ILE A 3 -40.88 11.85 -42.63
CA ILE A 3 -39.51 11.83 -43.18
C ILE A 3 -38.43 12.09 -42.10
N GLY A 4 -38.80 12.43 -40.86
CA GLY A 4 -37.85 12.80 -39.80
C GLY A 4 -37.20 11.64 -39.01
N HIS A 5 -37.81 10.44 -38.98
CA HIS A 5 -37.37 9.38 -38.05
C HIS A 5 -36.27 8.44 -38.58
N ARG A 6 -36.03 8.39 -39.90
CA ARG A 6 -34.97 7.55 -40.48
C ARG A 6 -33.57 8.15 -40.29
N ARG A 7 -33.40 9.45 -40.56
CA ARG A 7 -32.09 10.15 -40.47
C ARG A 7 -31.48 10.14 -39.07
N TYR A 8 -32.29 10.10 -38.00
CA TYR A 8 -31.78 10.09 -36.62
C TYR A 8 -31.26 8.71 -36.19
N ARG A 9 -31.89 7.61 -36.65
CA ARG A 9 -31.40 6.25 -36.42
C ARG A 9 -30.08 5.99 -37.15
N ASP A 10 -29.96 6.45 -38.40
CA ASP A 10 -28.77 6.22 -39.21
C ASP A 10 -27.53 6.93 -38.62
N PHE A 11 -27.70 8.08 -37.96
CA PHE A 11 -26.62 8.82 -37.30
C PHE A 11 -26.11 8.15 -36.01
N ILE A 12 -27.01 7.51 -35.24
CA ILE A 12 -26.65 6.75 -34.02
C ILE A 12 -25.94 5.44 -34.41
N TRP A 13 -26.43 4.75 -35.43
CA TRP A 13 -25.80 3.53 -35.95
C TRP A 13 -24.40 3.80 -36.52
N ALA A 14 -24.22 4.90 -37.25
CA ALA A 14 -22.89 5.31 -37.73
C ALA A 14 -21.89 5.58 -36.59
N ARG A 15 -22.33 6.22 -35.49
CA ARG A 15 -21.49 6.45 -34.31
C ARG A 15 -21.11 5.17 -33.56
N TYR A 16 -22.03 4.20 -33.48
CA TYR A 16 -21.75 2.89 -32.88
C TYR A 16 -20.77 2.08 -33.74
N ILE A 17 -20.95 2.08 -35.06
CA ILE A 17 -20.07 1.38 -36.00
C ILE A 17 -18.66 1.99 -35.98
N CYS A 18 -18.53 3.32 -36.02
CA CYS A 18 -17.23 3.98 -35.90
C CYS A 18 -16.52 3.69 -34.56
N ARG A 19 -17.25 3.62 -33.44
CA ARG A 19 -16.68 3.24 -32.14
C ARG A 19 -16.22 1.78 -32.13
N LEU A 20 -16.98 0.86 -32.74
CA LEU A 20 -16.59 -0.54 -32.84
C LEU A 20 -15.33 -0.71 -33.69
N PHE A 21 -15.25 -0.05 -34.84
CA PHE A 21 -14.06 -0.07 -35.71
C PHE A 21 -12.83 0.54 -35.02
N PHE A 22 -13.00 1.61 -34.25
CA PHE A 22 -11.90 2.21 -33.49
C PHE A 22 -11.37 1.28 -32.39
N ILE A 23 -12.27 0.59 -31.67
CA ILE A 23 -11.90 -0.40 -30.65
C ILE A 23 -11.17 -1.60 -31.29
N VAL A 24 -11.67 -2.13 -32.41
CA VAL A 24 -11.03 -3.25 -33.12
C VAL A 24 -9.67 -2.84 -33.69
N PHE A 25 -9.51 -1.60 -34.17
CA PHE A 25 -8.24 -1.10 -34.67
C PHE A 25 -7.21 -0.94 -33.54
N ILE A 26 -7.61 -0.42 -32.37
CA ILE A 26 -6.72 -0.31 -31.21
C ILE A 26 -6.31 -1.68 -30.69
N THR A 27 -7.23 -2.64 -30.58
CA THR A 27 -6.91 -3.97 -30.05
C THR A 27 -5.97 -4.73 -31.00
N THR A 28 -6.18 -4.64 -32.30
CA THR A 28 -5.28 -5.25 -33.30
C THR A 28 -3.88 -4.62 -33.28
N PHE A 29 -3.78 -3.29 -33.13
CA PHE A 29 -2.49 -2.61 -33.02
C PHE A 29 -1.74 -2.98 -31.72
N ILE A 30 -2.44 -3.07 -30.60
CA ILE A 30 -1.86 -3.49 -29.30
C ILE A 30 -1.37 -4.94 -29.38
N VAL A 31 -2.15 -5.84 -29.97
CA VAL A 31 -1.76 -7.26 -30.14
C VAL A 31 -0.53 -7.38 -31.05
N GLN A 32 -0.49 -6.65 -32.17
CA GLN A 32 0.68 -6.64 -33.06
C GLN A 32 1.93 -6.04 -32.40
N TYR A 33 1.78 -4.99 -31.59
CA TYR A 33 2.87 -4.40 -30.83
C TYR A 33 3.44 -5.37 -29.78
N ILE A 34 2.57 -6.06 -29.04
CA ILE A 34 2.96 -7.08 -28.06
C ILE A 34 3.68 -8.24 -28.75
N PHE A 35 3.15 -8.72 -29.89
CA PHE A 35 3.80 -9.80 -30.66
C PHE A 35 5.19 -9.40 -31.16
N ARG A 36 5.35 -8.18 -31.70
CA ARG A 36 6.67 -7.68 -32.13
C ARG A 36 7.68 -7.61 -30.99
N LYS A 37 7.25 -7.24 -29.78
CA LYS A 37 8.12 -7.14 -28.60
C LYS A 37 8.51 -8.52 -28.04
N LEU A 38 7.66 -9.52 -28.21
CA LEU A 38 7.93 -10.90 -27.81
C LEU A 38 8.84 -11.65 -28.81
N SER A 39 8.89 -11.23 -30.08
CA SER A 39 9.75 -11.86 -31.10
C SER A 39 11.20 -11.37 -31.12
N THR A 40 11.56 -10.34 -30.33
CA THR A 40 12.94 -9.84 -30.23
C THR A 40 13.58 -10.24 -28.90
N THR A 41 13.90 -11.52 -28.75
CA THR A 41 14.82 -12.00 -27.70
C THR A 41 16.00 -12.69 -28.37
N ASN A 42 17.15 -12.01 -28.40
CA ASN A 42 18.43 -12.61 -28.78
C ASN A 42 18.84 -13.65 -27.71
N PRO A 43 19.38 -14.82 -28.10
CA PRO A 43 19.85 -15.81 -27.13
C PRO A 43 21.17 -15.34 -26.49
N ILE A 44 21.20 -15.32 -25.17
CA ILE A 44 22.39 -15.02 -24.35
C ILE A 44 23.35 -16.22 -24.43
N ARG A 45 24.61 -15.95 -24.79
CA ARG A 45 25.71 -16.92 -24.79
C ARG A 45 26.23 -17.12 -23.37
N ASP A 46 26.24 -18.37 -22.90
CA ASP A 46 26.97 -18.79 -21.70
C ASP A 46 28.48 -18.67 -21.91
N VAL A 47 29.17 -18.03 -20.97
CA VAL A 47 30.63 -18.11 -20.85
C VAL A 47 30.96 -18.52 -19.42
N ASP A 48 31.33 -19.79 -19.30
CA ASP A 48 31.87 -20.44 -18.12
C ASP A 48 33.34 -20.01 -17.92
N ARG A 49 33.69 -19.48 -16.74
CA ARG A 49 35.07 -19.38 -16.25
C ARG A 49 35.14 -19.52 -14.74
N SER A 50 35.70 -20.64 -14.31
CA SER A 50 36.13 -20.98 -12.96
C SER A 50 37.58 -20.53 -12.72
N VAL A 51 37.86 -19.84 -11.60
CA VAL A 51 39.21 -19.61 -11.03
C VAL A 51 39.09 -19.42 -9.49
N PRO A 52 40.06 -19.87 -8.66
CA PRO A 52 39.80 -20.42 -7.34
C PRO A 52 40.01 -19.48 -6.13
N VAL A 53 39.52 -19.99 -4.99
CA VAL A 53 39.54 -19.46 -3.62
C VAL A 53 40.97 -19.38 -3.06
N THR A 54 41.29 -18.27 -2.39
CA THR A 54 42.31 -18.21 -1.33
C THR A 54 41.75 -17.54 -0.07
N THR A 55 42.08 -18.14 1.07
CA THR A 55 41.54 -17.93 2.40
C THR A 55 42.27 -16.83 3.17
N LYS A 56 41.53 -16.02 3.96
CA LYS A 56 42.02 -15.41 5.22
C LYS A 56 40.86 -15.01 6.15
N LYS A 57 40.98 -15.44 7.40
CA LYS A 57 40.16 -15.20 8.63
C LYS A 57 39.98 -13.69 8.91
N SER A 58 39.04 -13.16 9.69
CA SER A 58 37.74 -13.56 10.26
C SER A 58 37.22 -12.31 11.00
N ILE A 59 36.11 -11.73 10.58
CA ILE A 59 35.25 -10.86 11.40
C ILE A 59 33.84 -11.37 11.15
N VAL A 60 33.18 -11.89 12.18
CA VAL A 60 31.86 -12.51 12.05
C VAL A 60 30.82 -11.40 11.88
N ASN A 61 30.59 -10.98 10.65
CA ASN A 61 29.37 -10.27 10.28
C ASN A 61 28.21 -11.29 10.23
N PRO A 62 27.00 -10.95 10.68
CA PRO A 62 25.85 -11.83 10.53
C PRO A 62 25.63 -12.18 9.05
N PRO A 63 25.18 -13.40 8.72
CA PRO A 63 25.17 -13.88 7.35
C PRO A 63 24.26 -13.01 6.47
N HIS A 64 24.85 -12.44 5.42
CA HIS A 64 24.11 -11.79 4.35
C HIS A 64 23.05 -12.75 3.79
N VAL A 65 21.77 -12.37 3.89
CA VAL A 65 20.66 -13.19 3.40
C VAL A 65 20.60 -13.10 1.88
N VAL A 66 21.24 -14.04 1.19
CA VAL A 66 21.06 -14.25 -0.26
C VAL A 66 19.71 -14.96 -0.48
N PHE A 67 18.85 -14.52 -1.40
CA PHE A 67 17.48 -15.06 -1.55
C PHE A 67 17.36 -16.24 -2.55
N SER A 68 17.29 -17.50 -2.07
CA SER A 68 16.87 -18.68 -2.84
C SER A 68 16.43 -19.90 -1.99
N ASN A 69 15.36 -20.60 -2.44
CA ASN A 69 14.76 -21.88 -1.98
C ASN A 69 14.10 -21.99 -0.58
N ARG A 70 13.12 -22.91 -0.47
CA ARG A 70 12.14 -23.09 0.63
C ARG A 70 12.74 -23.13 2.04
N TYR A 71 13.93 -23.72 2.19
CA TYR A 71 14.71 -23.76 3.43
C TYR A 71 15.05 -22.36 3.97
N LYS A 72 15.17 -21.33 3.11
CA LYS A 72 15.39 -19.94 3.55
C LYS A 72 14.17 -19.26 4.14
N ARG A 73 12.96 -19.71 3.82
CA ARG A 73 11.74 -19.06 4.37
C ARG A 73 11.66 -19.29 5.87
N GLU A 74 11.77 -20.55 6.27
CA GLU A 74 11.65 -20.95 7.67
C GLU A 74 12.85 -20.44 8.48
N SER A 75 14.06 -20.52 7.91
CA SER A 75 15.23 -19.91 8.55
C SER A 75 15.12 -18.39 8.68
N LEU A 76 14.54 -17.70 7.69
CA LEU A 76 14.32 -16.25 7.77
C LEU A 76 13.25 -15.93 8.80
N TYR A 77 12.15 -16.66 8.84
CA TYR A 77 11.13 -16.49 9.87
C TYR A 77 11.72 -16.65 11.28
N ILE A 78 12.48 -17.73 11.50
CA ILE A 78 13.16 -17.99 12.78
C ILE A 78 14.15 -16.86 13.11
N ASN A 79 14.97 -16.44 12.15
CA ASN A 79 15.90 -15.33 12.34
C ASN A 79 15.17 -14.04 12.75
N LEU A 80 14.14 -13.64 12.01
CA LEU A 80 13.40 -12.40 12.27
C LEU A 80 12.60 -12.44 13.58
N THR A 81 12.06 -13.61 13.96
CA THR A 81 11.33 -13.77 15.22
C THR A 81 12.24 -13.82 16.44
N GLN A 82 13.48 -14.30 16.29
CA GLN A 82 14.50 -14.27 17.34
C GLN A 82 15.30 -12.96 17.35
N TRP A 83 15.15 -12.14 16.32
CA TRP A 83 15.81 -10.84 16.21
C TRP A 83 15.37 -9.94 17.36
N LYS A 84 16.33 -9.39 18.10
CA LYS A 84 16.09 -8.68 19.37
C LYS A 84 16.04 -7.17 19.22
N GLN A 85 15.92 -6.67 17.99
CA GLN A 85 15.96 -5.25 17.69
C GLN A 85 14.87 -4.90 16.67
N SER A 86 14.55 -3.61 16.53
CA SER A 86 13.71 -3.18 15.40
C SER A 86 14.40 -3.44 14.05
N LEU A 87 13.60 -3.66 12.99
CA LEU A 87 14.09 -3.75 11.60
C LEU A 87 14.09 -2.39 10.88
N CYS A 88 14.04 -1.29 11.62
CA CYS A 88 13.98 0.07 11.07
C CYS A 88 15.27 0.87 11.30
N SER A 89 15.47 1.37 12.53
CA SER A 89 16.60 2.23 12.90
C SER A 89 16.92 2.14 14.39
N GLU A 90 18.06 2.69 14.82
CA GLU A 90 18.43 2.74 16.24
C GLU A 90 17.38 3.48 17.09
N LYS A 91 16.74 4.52 16.53
CA LYS A 91 15.64 5.21 17.22
C LYS A 91 14.45 4.29 17.45
N ALA A 92 14.07 3.52 16.44
CA ALA A 92 13.01 2.52 16.55
C ALA A 92 13.39 1.40 17.53
N ASP A 93 14.66 1.00 17.59
CA ASP A 93 15.17 0.01 18.54
C ASP A 93 15.02 0.49 19.99
N ARG A 94 15.42 1.75 20.27
CA ARG A 94 15.32 2.36 21.61
C ARG A 94 13.89 2.48 22.14
N ARG A 95 12.87 2.44 21.28
CA ARG A 95 11.47 2.41 21.72
C ARG A 95 11.07 1.07 22.35
N GLY A 96 11.80 -0.01 22.06
CA GLY A 96 11.52 -1.35 22.58
C GLY A 96 10.35 -2.05 21.88
N PRO A 97 9.96 -3.25 22.34
CA PRO A 97 8.86 -4.03 21.76
C PRO A 97 7.48 -3.39 21.98
N HIS A 98 6.45 -4.01 21.41
CA HIS A 98 5.03 -3.62 21.55
C HIS A 98 4.62 -2.32 20.85
N GLN A 99 5.24 -2.04 19.71
CA GLN A 99 5.02 -0.81 18.96
C GLN A 99 3.75 -0.87 18.10
N LYS A 100 3.04 0.25 18.04
CA LYS A 100 1.92 0.49 17.12
C LYS A 100 2.37 1.45 16.03
N ILE A 101 2.33 1.02 14.77
CA ILE A 101 2.99 1.73 13.67
C ILE A 101 2.00 2.23 12.62
N LEU A 102 2.06 3.52 12.30
CA LEU A 102 1.54 4.10 11.05
C LEU A 102 2.67 4.08 10.02
N THR A 103 2.59 3.25 8.99
CA THR A 103 3.71 2.98 8.07
C THR A 103 3.51 3.64 6.70
N TYR A 104 4.57 4.29 6.20
CA TYR A 104 4.59 5.05 4.94
C TYR A 104 5.87 4.77 4.14
N SER A 105 5.85 5.09 2.85
CA SER A 105 7.02 5.02 1.97
C SER A 105 7.30 6.39 1.36
N ILE A 106 8.56 6.81 1.38
CA ILE A 106 9.04 8.05 0.76
C ILE A 106 10.12 7.69 -0.25
N PHE A 107 9.80 7.90 -1.52
CA PHE A 107 10.71 7.69 -2.64
C PHE A 107 10.34 8.66 -3.77
N GLY A 108 11.36 9.16 -4.46
CA GLY A 108 11.20 10.09 -5.57
C GLY A 108 11.53 9.47 -6.93
N PRO A 109 11.44 10.25 -8.02
CA PRO A 109 11.75 9.80 -9.37
C PRO A 109 13.21 9.37 -9.54
N GLU A 110 14.16 9.90 -8.77
CA GLU A 110 15.55 9.40 -8.80
C GLU A 110 15.70 8.01 -8.18
N SER A 111 14.79 7.63 -7.28
CA SER A 111 14.78 6.33 -6.63
C SER A 111 14.00 5.28 -7.43
N ARG A 112 12.77 5.63 -7.83
CA ARG A 112 11.79 4.78 -8.52
C ARG A 112 11.04 5.57 -9.60
N LYS A 113 11.74 5.94 -10.67
CA LYS A 113 11.21 6.77 -11.76
C LYS A 113 9.82 6.33 -12.24
N PHE A 114 9.62 5.05 -12.50
CA PHE A 114 8.38 4.53 -13.09
C PHE A 114 7.23 4.33 -12.10
N GLU A 115 7.48 4.48 -10.79
CA GLU A 115 6.45 4.32 -9.76
C GLU A 115 5.91 5.65 -9.23
N ASN A 116 6.75 6.69 -9.24
CA ASN A 116 6.45 7.96 -8.61
C ASN A 116 7.18 9.13 -9.27
N GLU A 117 6.58 9.67 -10.33
CA GLU A 117 7.07 10.87 -11.01
C GLU A 117 6.56 12.17 -10.37
N LYS A 118 5.53 12.10 -9.51
CA LYS A 118 4.79 13.27 -9.01
C LYS A 118 5.28 13.79 -7.65
N PHE A 119 5.80 12.93 -6.79
CA PHE A 119 6.22 13.34 -5.45
C PHE A 119 7.73 13.60 -5.40
N THR A 120 8.09 14.87 -5.62
CA THR A 120 9.41 15.39 -5.31
C THR A 120 9.64 15.42 -3.80
N TRP A 121 10.89 15.58 -3.38
CA TRP A 121 11.20 15.74 -1.95
C TRP A 121 10.49 16.91 -1.28
N ASP A 122 10.38 18.07 -1.95
CA ASP A 122 9.63 19.20 -1.42
C ASP A 122 8.17 18.82 -1.15
N LYS A 123 7.54 18.08 -2.07
CA LYS A 123 6.16 17.62 -1.90
C LYS A 123 6.01 16.62 -0.76
N HIS A 124 6.98 15.73 -0.57
CA HIS A 124 6.99 14.80 0.57
C HIS A 124 7.02 15.54 1.90
N ILE A 125 7.86 16.56 2.03
CA ILE A 125 7.95 17.37 3.25
C ILE A 125 6.65 18.16 3.49
N GLU A 126 6.07 18.76 2.45
CA GLU A 126 4.78 19.49 2.52
C GLU A 126 3.66 18.60 3.09
N LEU A 127 3.62 17.33 2.72
CA LEU A 127 2.60 16.37 3.18
C LEU A 127 2.88 15.80 4.57
N LEU A 128 4.15 15.61 4.92
CA LEU A 128 4.54 14.96 6.16
C LEU A 128 4.21 15.81 7.40
N THR A 129 4.51 17.11 7.39
CA THR A 129 4.29 17.97 8.57
C THR A 129 2.84 17.93 9.08
N PRO A 130 1.81 18.17 8.25
CA PRO A 130 0.43 18.09 8.73
C PRO A 130 0.02 16.65 9.10
N LEU A 131 0.55 15.63 8.41
CA LEU A 131 0.29 14.24 8.76
C LEU A 131 0.81 13.89 10.16
N VAL A 132 1.99 14.39 10.55
CA VAL A 132 2.54 14.19 11.90
C VAL A 132 1.63 14.81 12.96
N LEU A 133 1.11 16.03 12.70
CA LEU A 133 0.17 16.70 13.61
C LEU A 133 -1.14 15.91 13.77
N GLU A 134 -1.71 15.44 12.66
CA GLU A 134 -2.92 14.62 12.65
C GLU A 134 -2.71 13.30 13.42
N ALA A 135 -1.57 12.65 13.22
CA ALA A 135 -1.21 11.43 13.96
C ALA A 135 -1.04 11.69 15.46
N THR A 136 -0.36 12.78 15.84
CA THR A 136 -0.20 13.16 17.26
C THR A 136 -1.56 13.40 17.93
N GLN A 137 -2.52 13.98 17.21
CA GLN A 137 -3.85 14.25 17.74
C GLN A 137 -4.73 13.00 17.84
N LEU A 138 -4.79 12.19 16.77
CA LEU A 138 -5.72 11.06 16.66
C LEU A 138 -5.15 9.74 17.18
N PHE A 139 -3.83 9.59 17.11
CA PHE A 139 -3.10 8.35 17.41
C PHE A 139 -1.85 8.63 18.28
N PRO A 140 -1.99 9.24 19.47
CA PRO A 140 -0.86 9.71 20.27
C PRO A 140 0.13 8.59 20.68
N ASP A 141 -0.36 7.36 20.83
CA ASP A 141 0.46 6.19 21.18
C ASP A 141 1.06 5.47 19.95
N TRP A 142 0.79 5.95 18.74
CA TRP A 142 1.29 5.37 17.51
C TRP A 142 2.54 6.10 17.02
N ILE A 143 3.44 5.33 16.43
CA ILE A 143 4.70 5.82 15.87
C ILE A 143 4.54 5.86 14.35
N ILE A 144 4.94 6.98 13.75
CA ILE A 144 5.05 7.07 12.30
C ILE A 144 6.36 6.40 11.89
N ARG A 145 6.29 5.42 10.99
CA ARG A 145 7.47 4.76 10.42
C ARG A 145 7.57 5.06 8.93
N LEU A 146 8.65 5.73 8.55
CA LEU A 146 8.90 6.15 7.19
C LEU A 146 9.99 5.26 6.60
N TYR A 147 9.66 4.49 5.57
CA TYR A 147 10.65 3.77 4.77
C TYR A 147 11.11 4.68 3.63
N VAL A 148 12.39 5.05 3.66
CA VAL A 148 12.90 6.19 2.87
C VAL A 148 14.10 5.77 2.04
N ASP A 149 14.16 6.26 0.80
CA ASP A 149 15.38 6.25 -0.01
C ASP A 149 15.77 7.67 -0.36
N PHE A 150 16.87 8.13 0.25
CA PHE A 150 17.35 9.52 0.20
C PHE A 150 17.91 9.99 -1.15
N ARG A 151 17.88 9.18 -2.21
CA ARG A 151 18.25 9.62 -3.55
C ARG A 151 17.42 10.84 -3.97
N GLY A 152 18.09 11.90 -4.43
CA GLY A 152 17.47 13.19 -4.77
C GLY A 152 17.16 14.12 -3.59
N SER A 153 17.39 13.71 -2.34
CA SER A 153 17.18 14.59 -1.17
C SER A 153 18.31 15.60 -0.98
N SER A 154 17.96 16.79 -0.49
CA SER A 154 18.90 17.74 0.09
C SER A 154 19.15 17.41 1.56
N GLU A 155 20.21 17.98 2.14
CA GLU A 155 20.46 17.85 3.60
C GLU A 155 19.31 18.43 4.44
N ALA A 156 18.69 19.53 3.97
CA ALA A 156 17.52 20.12 4.63
C ALA A 156 16.33 19.15 4.66
N HIS A 157 16.08 18.39 3.58
CA HIS A 157 15.04 17.35 3.57
C HIS A 157 15.30 16.28 4.62
N ARG A 158 16.56 15.86 4.76
CA ARG A 158 16.96 14.86 5.76
C ARG A 158 16.72 15.38 7.17
N GLN A 159 17.21 16.58 7.48
CA GLN A 159 17.02 17.20 8.80
C GLN A 159 15.54 17.35 9.16
N ASN A 160 14.69 17.73 8.20
CA ASN A 160 13.26 17.84 8.40
C ASN A 160 12.58 16.50 8.75
N LEU A 161 13.08 15.36 8.24
CA LEU A 161 12.53 14.05 8.60
C LEU A 161 12.88 13.63 10.03
N PHE A 162 14.09 13.98 10.49
CA PHE A 162 14.60 13.56 11.80
C PHE A 162 14.15 14.46 12.96
N GLN A 163 13.52 15.61 12.69
CA GLN A 163 13.10 16.57 13.73
C GLN A 163 11.95 16.06 14.62
N PHE A 164 11.13 15.14 14.13
CA PHE A 164 9.92 14.71 14.84
C PHE A 164 10.20 13.57 15.82
N SER A 165 9.79 13.74 17.09
CA SER A 165 10.04 12.73 18.14
C SER A 165 9.26 11.44 17.92
N ASN A 166 8.05 11.50 17.35
CA ASN A 166 7.16 10.36 17.05
C ASN A 166 7.37 9.73 15.65
N VAL A 167 8.41 10.16 14.92
CA VAL A 167 8.75 9.60 13.61
C VAL A 167 10.03 8.77 13.68
N ASP A 168 9.99 7.56 13.16
CA ASP A 168 11.14 6.71 12.92
C ASP A 168 11.41 6.62 11.42
N VAL A 169 12.63 6.99 11.02
CA VAL A 169 13.08 6.90 9.64
C VAL A 169 13.85 5.59 9.46
N CYS A 170 13.42 4.76 8.51
CA CYS A 170 14.10 3.53 8.10
C CYS A 170 14.72 3.76 6.73
N ASP A 171 16.04 3.92 6.68
CA ASP A 171 16.77 4.06 5.43
C ASP A 171 16.82 2.72 4.70
N MET A 172 16.25 2.67 3.50
CA MET A 172 16.19 1.47 2.67
C MET A 172 17.57 0.94 2.26
N HIS A 173 18.63 1.75 2.33
CA HIS A 173 20.01 1.30 2.09
C HIS A 173 20.63 0.61 3.32
N HIS A 174 20.07 0.84 4.51
CA HIS A 174 20.67 0.48 5.80
C HIS A 174 19.68 -0.22 6.74
N LEU A 175 18.75 -1.02 6.21
CA LEU A 175 17.81 -1.79 7.02
C LEU A 175 18.53 -2.92 7.77
N PRO A 176 18.27 -3.12 9.08
CA PRO A 176 18.70 -4.32 9.79
C PRO A 176 18.24 -5.60 9.07
N VAL A 177 19.08 -6.63 9.06
CA VAL A 177 18.91 -7.93 8.37
C VAL A 177 18.91 -7.85 6.84
N PHE A 178 18.25 -6.86 6.24
CA PHE A 178 18.08 -6.77 4.78
C PHE A 178 19.17 -5.96 4.07
N ASN A 179 19.80 -5.00 4.76
CA ASN A 179 20.66 -3.96 4.18
C ASN A 179 19.98 -3.32 2.95
N SER A 180 20.74 -3.03 1.89
CA SER A 180 20.23 -2.51 0.62
C SER A 180 19.56 -3.56 -0.27
N SER A 181 19.51 -4.85 0.11
CA SER A 181 19.14 -5.95 -0.80
C SER A 181 17.71 -5.82 -1.37
N LEU A 182 16.80 -5.17 -0.65
CA LEU A 182 15.42 -4.97 -1.12
C LEU A 182 15.33 -3.89 -2.20
N LEU A 183 16.28 -2.94 -2.27
CA LEU A 183 16.27 -1.86 -3.24
C LEU A 183 16.38 -2.33 -4.69
N ASP A 184 16.93 -3.52 -4.93
CA ASP A 184 17.12 -4.02 -6.29
C ASP A 184 15.81 -4.51 -6.93
N PHE A 185 14.83 -4.91 -6.12
CA PHE A 185 13.68 -5.64 -6.62
C PHE A 185 12.33 -5.29 -6.00
N LEU A 186 12.31 -4.62 -4.83
CA LEU A 186 11.07 -4.33 -4.13
C LEU A 186 10.54 -2.95 -4.54
N PRO A 187 9.34 -2.88 -5.15
CA PRO A 187 8.68 -1.61 -5.47
C PRO A 187 8.58 -0.67 -4.27
N GLY A 188 8.74 0.63 -4.52
CA GLY A 188 8.71 1.68 -3.50
C GLY A 188 7.43 1.65 -2.66
N ARG A 189 6.28 1.46 -3.31
CA ARG A 189 4.97 1.40 -2.62
C ARG A 189 4.84 0.25 -1.62
N LEU A 190 5.64 -0.80 -1.79
CA LEU A 190 5.62 -1.97 -0.92
C LEU A 190 6.54 -1.82 0.30
N TRP A 191 7.41 -0.81 0.37
CA TRP A 191 8.34 -0.66 1.49
C TRP A 191 7.63 -0.49 2.82
N ARG A 192 6.50 0.22 2.83
CA ARG A 192 5.65 0.37 4.03
C ARG A 192 5.14 -0.98 4.58
N PHE A 193 5.10 -2.04 3.77
CA PHE A 193 4.68 -3.37 4.23
C PHE A 193 5.80 -4.13 4.96
N ILE A 194 7.06 -3.68 4.88
CA ILE A 194 8.21 -4.31 5.57
C ILE A 194 7.99 -4.37 7.09
N CYS A 195 7.23 -3.40 7.63
CA CYS A 195 6.91 -3.31 9.05
C CYS A 195 6.22 -4.58 9.61
N ILE A 196 5.56 -5.39 8.77
CA ILE A 196 4.98 -6.69 9.15
C ILE A 196 6.04 -7.66 9.69
N PHE A 197 7.27 -7.55 9.21
CA PHE A 197 8.36 -8.44 9.58
C PHE A 197 9.08 -8.04 10.86
N ASP A 198 8.86 -6.83 11.36
CA ASP A 198 9.57 -6.29 12.53
C ASP A 198 9.10 -6.99 13.82
N PRO A 199 10.01 -7.61 14.60
CA PRO A 199 9.66 -8.32 15.84
C PRO A 199 9.11 -7.39 16.93
N PHE A 200 9.40 -6.10 16.90
CA PHE A 200 8.94 -5.14 17.91
C PHE A 200 7.54 -4.57 17.63
N VAL A 201 6.97 -4.86 16.46
CA VAL A 201 5.69 -4.28 16.04
C VAL A 201 4.54 -5.20 16.39
N ASP A 202 3.56 -4.69 17.13
CA ASP A 202 2.34 -5.41 17.50
C ASP A 202 1.19 -5.10 16.54
N PHE A 203 1.10 -3.85 16.09
CA PHE A 203 0.06 -3.39 15.19
C PHE A 203 0.66 -2.49 14.12
N VAL A 204 0.17 -2.62 12.89
CA VAL A 204 0.57 -1.79 11.75
C VAL A 204 -0.66 -1.30 11.00
N LEU A 205 -0.61 -0.05 10.56
CA LEU A 205 -1.58 0.61 9.69
C LEU A 205 -0.83 1.17 8.48
N SER A 206 -1.09 0.61 7.30
CA SER A 206 -0.49 1.10 6.05
C SER A 206 -1.27 2.29 5.53
N ARG A 207 -0.57 3.37 5.18
CA ARG A 207 -1.16 4.62 4.70
C ARG A 207 -0.43 5.16 3.47
N ASP A 208 -1.16 5.87 2.62
CA ASP A 208 -0.59 6.74 1.60
C ASP A 208 -0.21 8.09 2.23
N LEU A 209 0.93 8.67 1.84
CA LEU A 209 1.45 9.91 2.44
C LEU A 209 0.56 11.12 2.15
N ASP A 210 -0.15 11.08 1.03
CA ASP A 210 -1.05 12.11 0.56
C ASP A 210 -2.49 11.96 1.09
N SER A 211 -2.75 10.95 1.91
CA SER A 211 -4.01 10.77 2.62
C SER A 211 -3.92 11.28 4.06
N PRO A 212 -4.68 12.32 4.44
CA PRO A 212 -4.79 12.74 5.83
C PRO A 212 -5.31 11.64 6.75
N LEU A 213 -5.01 11.76 8.05
CA LEU A 213 -5.69 11.00 9.11
C LEU A 213 -6.88 11.81 9.61
N ILE A 214 -8.05 11.19 9.67
CA ILE A 214 -9.31 11.84 10.07
C ILE A 214 -9.99 11.07 11.20
N GLU A 215 -10.96 11.69 11.87
CA GLU A 215 -11.68 11.06 12.99
C GLU A 215 -12.31 9.70 12.62
N ARG A 216 -12.78 9.55 11.38
CA ARG A 216 -13.31 8.28 10.87
C ARG A 216 -12.29 7.15 10.84
N ASP A 217 -10.99 7.43 10.70
CA ASP A 217 -9.96 6.40 10.85
C ASP A 217 -9.99 5.84 12.28
N LEU A 218 -10.05 6.74 13.25
CA LEU A 218 -10.08 6.38 14.66
C LEU A 218 -11.35 5.59 14.99
N ASP A 219 -12.48 5.94 14.38
CA ASP A 219 -13.76 5.24 14.56
C ASP A 219 -13.71 3.78 14.13
N THR A 220 -12.95 3.42 13.09
CA THR A 220 -12.81 2.02 12.66
C THR A 220 -11.70 1.29 13.42
N ILE A 221 -10.63 2.00 13.80
CA ILE A 221 -9.47 1.43 14.50
C ILE A 221 -9.78 1.12 15.97
N LYS A 222 -10.53 1.98 16.67
CA LYS A 222 -10.89 1.76 18.09
C LYS A 222 -11.60 0.40 18.32
N PRO A 223 -12.67 0.05 17.58
CA PRO A 223 -13.28 -1.28 17.68
C PRO A 223 -12.31 -2.41 17.36
N TRP A 224 -11.50 -2.27 16.31
CA TRP A 224 -10.54 -3.29 15.88
C TRP A 224 -9.48 -3.64 16.95
N LEU A 225 -9.03 -2.63 17.70
CA LEU A 225 -8.08 -2.82 18.80
C LEU A 225 -8.72 -3.34 20.09
N SER A 226 -10.06 -3.34 20.18
CA SER A 226 -10.75 -3.80 21.38
C SER A 226 -10.61 -5.31 21.59
N SER A 227 -10.80 -5.76 22.82
CA SER A 227 -10.81 -7.19 23.16
C SER A 227 -11.95 -7.97 22.49
N LYS A 228 -13.01 -7.30 22.02
CA LYS A 228 -14.11 -7.94 21.31
C LYS A 228 -13.71 -8.43 19.92
N GLU A 229 -12.71 -7.78 19.31
CA GLU A 229 -12.23 -8.07 17.95
C GLU A 229 -10.83 -8.71 17.98
N GLU A 230 -10.49 -9.40 19.06
CA GLU A 230 -9.16 -10.01 19.26
C GLU A 230 -8.89 -11.14 18.25
N ASP A 231 -9.92 -11.81 17.73
CA ASP A 231 -9.81 -12.80 16.67
C ASP A 231 -9.54 -12.17 15.28
N LYS A 232 -9.74 -10.85 15.13
CA LYS A 232 -9.50 -10.11 13.88
C LYS A 232 -8.06 -9.63 13.82
N PHE A 233 -7.19 -10.44 13.22
CA PHE A 233 -5.78 -10.09 13.02
C PHE A 233 -5.53 -9.12 11.85
N PHE A 234 -6.55 -8.77 11.09
CA PHE A 234 -6.48 -7.86 9.94
C PHE A 234 -7.63 -6.84 9.96
N HIS A 235 -7.42 -5.66 9.41
CA HIS A 235 -8.41 -4.57 9.34
C HIS A 235 -8.41 -3.95 7.93
N ILE A 236 -9.58 -3.71 7.37
CA ILE A 236 -9.74 -3.19 6.00
C ILE A 236 -10.81 -2.10 6.01
N VAL A 237 -10.54 -0.98 5.35
CA VAL A 237 -11.45 0.16 5.28
C VAL A 237 -11.69 0.56 3.83
N ARG A 238 -12.95 0.61 3.41
CA ARG A 238 -13.38 1.04 2.07
C ARG A 238 -14.47 2.11 2.18
N ASP A 239 -14.03 3.35 2.29
CA ASP A 239 -14.90 4.50 2.55
C ASP A 239 -15.25 5.33 1.29
N HIS A 240 -15.19 4.80 0.07
CA HIS A 240 -15.51 5.60 -1.13
C HIS A 240 -15.97 4.70 -2.29
N PRO A 241 -16.83 5.16 -3.22
CA PRO A 241 -17.28 4.32 -4.34
C PRO A 241 -16.11 3.84 -5.23
N GLN A 242 -15.01 4.58 -5.26
CA GLN A 242 -13.81 4.23 -6.01
C GLN A 242 -12.83 3.35 -5.23
N HIS A 243 -13.11 2.99 -3.98
CA HIS A 243 -12.33 1.97 -3.25
C HIS A 243 -12.74 0.56 -3.71
N ASN A 244 -12.72 0.36 -5.03
CA ASN A 244 -13.21 -0.81 -5.76
C ASN A 244 -12.18 -1.94 -5.87
N THR A 245 -11.42 -2.14 -4.79
CA THR A 245 -10.43 -3.21 -4.63
C THR A 245 -10.70 -3.93 -3.32
N GLU A 246 -10.33 -5.20 -3.24
CA GLU A 246 -10.56 -5.99 -2.03
C GLU A 246 -9.79 -5.44 -0.83
N ILE A 247 -8.59 -4.92 -1.04
CA ILE A 247 -7.81 -4.19 -0.04
C ILE A 247 -7.17 -2.98 -0.73
N LEU A 248 -7.53 -1.77 -0.28
CA LEU A 248 -6.89 -0.53 -0.72
C LEU A 248 -5.55 -0.40 0.02
N ALA A 249 -4.47 -0.12 -0.69
CA ALA A 249 -3.11 -0.24 -0.14
C ALA A 249 -2.80 0.81 0.96
N GLY A 250 -3.51 1.94 0.96
CA GLY A 250 -3.41 3.00 1.94
C GLY A 250 -4.43 2.95 3.09
N THR A 251 -5.31 1.95 3.18
CA THR A 251 -6.36 1.91 4.22
C THR A 251 -6.59 0.50 4.79
N TRP A 252 -5.50 -0.16 5.18
CA TRP A 252 -5.55 -1.47 5.86
C TRP A 252 -4.63 -1.51 7.08
N GLY A 253 -4.92 -2.45 7.99
CA GLY A 253 -4.13 -2.75 9.17
C GLY A 253 -3.91 -4.23 9.40
N ALA A 254 -2.85 -4.57 10.12
CA ALA A 254 -2.60 -5.93 10.60
C ALA A 254 -2.08 -5.92 12.03
N ALA A 255 -2.32 -7.01 12.73
CA ALA A 255 -1.85 -7.23 14.09
C ALA A 255 -0.83 -8.39 14.12
N PRO A 256 0.47 -8.12 13.86
CA PRO A 256 1.52 -9.10 14.11
C PRO A 256 1.45 -9.75 15.49
N SER A 257 1.05 -9.01 16.53
CA SER A 257 0.84 -9.56 17.89
C SER A 257 -0.19 -10.70 17.93
N ARG A 258 -1.20 -10.68 17.06
CA ARG A 258 -2.27 -11.68 16.98
C ARG A 258 -1.95 -12.84 16.02
N ALA A 259 -1.16 -12.60 14.97
CA ALA A 259 -0.97 -13.59 13.89
C ALA A 259 0.39 -13.49 13.15
N ARG A 260 1.50 -13.31 13.87
CA ARG A 260 2.84 -13.07 13.29
C ARG A 260 3.25 -14.05 12.21
N GLU A 261 3.17 -15.36 12.47
CA GLU A 261 3.59 -16.38 11.49
C GLU A 261 2.71 -16.34 10.23
N LYS A 262 1.40 -16.20 10.41
CA LYS A 262 0.45 -16.12 9.30
C LYS A 262 0.76 -14.89 8.45
N LEU A 263 0.92 -13.72 9.07
CA LEU A 263 1.27 -12.48 8.37
C LEU A 263 2.63 -12.57 7.68
N PHE A 264 3.64 -13.13 8.34
CA PHE A 264 4.93 -13.41 7.70
C PHE A 264 4.74 -14.21 6.42
N ASN A 265 3.99 -15.31 6.45
CA ASN A 265 3.77 -16.16 5.28
C ASN A 265 3.01 -15.44 4.15
N LEU A 266 2.03 -14.60 4.48
CA LEU A 266 1.25 -13.83 3.50
C LEU A 266 2.10 -12.76 2.81
N PHE A 267 2.99 -12.10 3.55
CA PHE A 267 3.83 -11.02 3.01
C PHE A 267 5.17 -11.52 2.45
N TYR A 268 5.68 -12.69 2.86
CA TYR A 268 6.94 -13.28 2.37
C TYR A 268 7.13 -13.29 0.84
N PRO A 269 6.09 -13.46 -0.01
CA PRO A 269 6.25 -13.36 -1.46
C PRO A 269 6.87 -12.02 -1.93
N MET A 270 6.70 -10.93 -1.19
CA MET A 270 7.33 -9.64 -1.50
C MET A 270 8.86 -9.64 -1.30
N LEU A 271 9.40 -10.60 -0.55
CA LEU A 271 10.85 -10.75 -0.34
C LEU A 271 11.50 -11.64 -1.41
N LYS A 272 10.76 -12.04 -2.45
CA LYS A 272 11.27 -12.88 -3.54
C LYS A 272 11.49 -12.04 -4.79
N PRO A 273 12.75 -11.81 -5.23
CA PRO A 273 13.04 -10.95 -6.38
C PRO A 273 12.20 -11.26 -7.62
N ARG A 274 12.07 -12.55 -8.00
CA ARG A 274 11.29 -12.98 -9.17
C ARG A 274 9.78 -12.67 -9.08
N LEU A 275 9.23 -12.61 -7.87
CA LEU A 275 7.82 -12.26 -7.68
C LEU A 275 7.67 -10.74 -7.63
N SER A 276 8.53 -10.07 -6.87
CA SER A 276 8.45 -8.63 -6.63
C SER A 276 8.75 -7.78 -7.85
N ILE A 277 9.69 -8.20 -8.70
CA ILE A 277 9.94 -7.54 -10.00
C ILE A 277 8.69 -7.58 -10.88
N ARG A 278 7.87 -8.63 -10.79
CA ARG A 278 6.61 -8.68 -11.55
C ARG A 278 5.54 -7.76 -10.96
N LEU A 279 5.63 -7.41 -9.67
CA LEU A 279 4.72 -6.44 -9.05
C LEU A 279 5.03 -5.01 -9.49
N ASP A 280 6.26 -4.75 -9.96
CA ASP A 280 6.61 -3.50 -10.61
C ASP A 280 5.67 -3.26 -11.80
N GLY A 281 4.95 -2.14 -11.78
CA GLY A 281 3.88 -1.80 -12.74
C GLY A 281 2.49 -2.40 -12.46
N MET A 282 2.35 -3.47 -11.67
CA MET A 282 1.02 -3.98 -11.24
C MET A 282 0.53 -3.33 -9.94
N GLY A 283 1.45 -2.85 -9.11
CA GLY A 283 1.16 -2.10 -7.89
C GLY A 283 0.98 -2.96 -6.63
N ASP A 284 0.98 -2.26 -5.50
CA ASP A 284 0.78 -2.79 -4.15
C ASP A 284 -0.62 -3.34 -3.89
N GLN A 285 -1.66 -2.73 -4.47
CA GLN A 285 -3.02 -3.26 -4.39
C GLN A 285 -3.12 -4.64 -5.05
N TYR A 286 -2.48 -4.84 -6.20
CA TYR A 286 -2.46 -6.14 -6.87
C TYR A 286 -1.78 -7.21 -6.00
N PHE A 287 -0.70 -6.84 -5.30
CA PHE A 287 -0.07 -7.74 -4.32
C PHE A 287 -1.06 -8.18 -3.24
N LEU A 288 -1.78 -7.23 -2.64
CA LEU A 288 -2.76 -7.48 -1.59
C LEU A 288 -3.92 -8.36 -2.08
N THR A 289 -4.51 -8.04 -3.23
CA THR A 289 -5.59 -8.83 -3.86
C THR A 289 -5.17 -10.28 -4.12
N ARG A 290 -3.95 -10.51 -4.62
CA ARG A 290 -3.51 -11.85 -5.03
C ARG A 290 -2.97 -12.70 -3.87
N ASN A 291 -2.26 -12.08 -2.92
CA ASN A 291 -1.51 -12.82 -1.90
C ASN A 291 -2.11 -12.72 -0.49
N VAL A 292 -2.86 -11.66 -0.19
CA VAL A 292 -3.34 -11.38 1.17
C VAL A 292 -4.85 -11.63 1.28
N TRP A 293 -5.65 -10.97 0.44
CA TRP A 293 -7.12 -11.02 0.49
C TRP A 293 -7.72 -12.44 0.62
N PRO A 294 -7.32 -13.44 -0.19
CA PRO A 294 -7.91 -14.78 -0.13
C PRO A 294 -7.79 -15.45 1.25
N HIS A 295 -6.80 -15.03 2.05
CA HIS A 295 -6.46 -15.63 3.34
C HIS A 295 -6.90 -14.80 4.55
N VAL A 296 -7.27 -13.54 4.35
CA VAL A 296 -7.71 -12.63 5.43
C VAL A 296 -9.19 -12.30 5.37
N ARG A 297 -9.88 -12.53 4.24
CA ARG A 297 -11.31 -12.16 4.07
C ARG A 297 -12.26 -12.63 5.17
N SER A 298 -11.98 -13.77 5.80
CA SER A 298 -12.78 -14.31 6.92
C SER A 298 -12.26 -13.94 8.31
N GLY A 299 -11.03 -13.44 8.41
CA GLY A 299 -10.37 -13.08 9.68
C GLY A 299 -10.06 -11.59 9.79
N ALA A 300 -10.68 -10.76 8.94
CA ALA A 300 -10.52 -9.32 8.93
C ALA A 300 -11.75 -8.64 9.52
N LEU A 301 -11.54 -7.54 10.26
CA LEU A 301 -12.59 -6.58 10.54
C LEU A 301 -12.66 -5.61 9.35
N VAL A 302 -13.79 -5.60 8.66
CA VAL A 302 -13.94 -4.86 7.40
C VAL A 302 -15.04 -3.81 7.55
N PHE A 303 -14.71 -2.55 7.29
CA PHE A 303 -15.67 -1.45 7.20
C PHE A 303 -15.81 -1.00 5.76
N ASP A 304 -17.04 -0.96 5.24
CA ASP A 304 -17.29 -0.69 3.82
C ASP A 304 -18.58 0.11 3.61
N SER A 305 -18.46 1.34 3.08
CA SER A 305 -19.58 2.24 2.84
C SER A 305 -20.37 1.92 1.56
N TYR A 306 -19.78 1.22 0.59
CA TYR A 306 -20.34 1.11 -0.77
C TYR A 306 -20.36 -0.30 -1.36
N LEU A 307 -19.36 -1.11 -1.07
CA LEU A 307 -19.12 -2.41 -1.70
C LEU A 307 -19.29 -3.57 -0.70
N CYS A 308 -19.99 -3.33 0.40
CA CYS A 308 -20.25 -4.34 1.44
C CYS A 308 -20.93 -5.60 0.89
N GLN A 309 -21.80 -5.49 -0.12
CA GLN A 309 -22.46 -6.65 -0.75
C GLN A 309 -21.51 -7.43 -1.67
N LEU A 310 -20.47 -6.78 -2.21
CA LEU A 310 -19.53 -7.40 -3.13
C LEU A 310 -18.38 -8.08 -2.37
N TYR A 311 -17.79 -7.38 -1.40
CA TYR A 311 -16.59 -7.84 -0.69
C TYR A 311 -16.85 -8.27 0.76
N GLY A 312 -18.06 -8.05 1.28
CA GLY A 312 -18.33 -8.10 2.71
C GLY A 312 -17.83 -6.84 3.41
N GLY A 313 -18.32 -6.64 4.63
CA GLY A 313 -17.99 -5.50 5.47
C GLY A 313 -19.19 -5.04 6.25
N GLN A 314 -18.92 -4.48 7.44
CA GLN A 314 -19.95 -3.84 8.24
C GLN A 314 -20.04 -2.35 7.89
N PRO A 315 -21.18 -1.72 8.20
CA PRO A 315 -21.35 -0.27 8.05
C PRO A 315 -20.32 0.50 8.87
N PHE A 316 -20.02 1.72 8.44
CA PHE A 316 -19.15 2.60 9.22
C PHE A 316 -19.79 2.97 10.57
N PRO A 317 -18.99 3.11 11.64
CA PRO A 317 -19.50 3.46 12.97
C PRO A 317 -20.02 4.89 13.10
N SER A 318 -19.65 5.77 12.16
CA SER A 318 -20.01 7.18 12.16
C SER A 318 -20.59 7.63 10.82
N GLN A 319 -21.34 8.72 10.83
CA GLN A 319 -21.75 9.43 9.63
C GLN A 319 -20.60 10.27 9.09
N ARG A 320 -20.48 10.43 7.77
CA ARG A 320 -19.53 11.40 7.20
C ARG A 320 -19.98 12.83 7.51
N PRO A 321 -19.08 13.69 8.02
CA PRO A 321 -19.39 15.12 8.21
C PRO A 321 -19.73 15.82 6.90
N ASN A 322 -19.04 15.45 5.83
CA ASN A 322 -19.37 15.85 4.47
C ASN A 322 -18.88 14.79 3.48
N PRO A 323 -19.38 14.82 2.23
CA PRO A 323 -19.06 13.81 1.24
C PRO A 323 -17.55 13.61 0.97
N SER A 324 -16.72 14.67 1.08
CA SER A 324 -15.27 14.61 0.86
C SER A 324 -14.45 14.12 2.07
N CYS A 325 -15.12 13.83 3.19
CA CYS A 325 -14.49 13.43 4.45
C CYS A 325 -14.59 11.92 4.63
N PHE A 326 -13.76 11.18 3.90
CA PHE A 326 -13.73 9.73 3.89
C PHE A 326 -12.31 9.19 4.12
N VAL A 327 -12.18 8.02 4.76
CA VAL A 327 -10.88 7.38 5.00
C VAL A 327 -10.19 7.05 3.68
N GLY A 328 -8.98 7.56 3.45
CA GLY A 328 -8.23 7.39 2.19
C GLY A 328 -8.39 8.55 1.19
N CYS A 329 -9.05 9.64 1.58
CA CYS A 329 -9.14 10.87 0.79
C CYS A 329 -7.76 11.50 0.54
N TYR A 330 -7.57 12.11 -0.63
CA TYR A 330 -6.38 12.91 -0.93
C TYR A 330 -6.44 14.29 -0.23
N ARG A 331 -5.29 14.82 0.21
CA ARG A 331 -5.20 16.18 0.78
C ARG A 331 -5.42 17.26 -0.30
N PRO A 332 -6.35 18.23 -0.14
CA PRO A 332 -7.12 18.53 1.06
C PRO A 332 -8.34 17.62 1.24
N CYS A 333 -8.45 17.02 2.43
CA CYS A 333 -9.58 16.17 2.82
C CYS A 333 -10.55 16.95 3.70
N CYS A 334 -11.83 16.56 3.69
CA CYS A 334 -12.91 17.16 4.51
C CYS A 334 -13.23 18.65 4.27
N ASN A 335 -12.53 19.34 3.37
CA ASN A 335 -12.72 20.78 3.10
C ASN A 335 -13.42 21.08 1.76
N GLY A 336 -14.08 20.08 1.17
CA GLY A 336 -14.62 20.17 -0.19
C GLY A 336 -13.50 20.03 -1.22
N SER A 337 -13.56 18.99 -2.05
CA SER A 337 -12.55 18.78 -3.10
C SER A 337 -12.74 19.78 -4.25
N ASN A 338 -11.65 20.37 -4.76
CA ASN A 338 -11.70 21.20 -5.98
C ASN A 338 -11.63 20.37 -7.28
N ASP A 339 -11.45 19.05 -7.20
CA ASP A 339 -11.38 18.18 -8.37
C ASP A 339 -12.79 17.80 -8.85
N GLU A 340 -13.13 18.14 -10.10
CA GLU A 340 -14.45 17.90 -10.68
C GLU A 340 -14.85 16.42 -10.67
N ILE A 341 -13.91 15.50 -10.93
CA ILE A 341 -14.18 14.05 -11.00
C ILE A 341 -14.50 13.49 -9.61
N SER A 342 -13.75 13.89 -8.58
CA SER A 342 -14.04 13.48 -7.21
C SER A 342 -15.36 14.10 -6.75
N LEU A 343 -15.67 15.36 -7.10
CA LEU A 343 -16.96 15.98 -6.78
C LEU A 343 -18.20 15.21 -7.29
N TYR A 344 -18.12 14.53 -8.45
CA TYR A 344 -19.24 13.74 -8.98
C TYR A 344 -19.43 12.40 -8.25
N THR A 345 -18.35 11.68 -7.94
CA THR A 345 -18.42 10.38 -7.23
C THR A 345 -18.64 10.54 -5.73
N ILE A 346 -18.12 11.62 -5.15
CA ILE A 346 -18.27 11.98 -3.75
C ILE A 346 -19.75 12.15 -3.36
N LYS A 347 -20.61 12.63 -4.28
CA LYS A 347 -22.05 12.88 -4.02
C LYS A 347 -22.95 11.64 -4.14
N ILE A 348 -22.39 10.46 -4.36
CA ILE A 348 -23.19 9.23 -4.44
C ILE A 348 -23.52 8.78 -3.02
N PRO A 349 -24.82 8.68 -2.64
CA PRO A 349 -25.19 8.16 -1.34
C PRO A 349 -24.74 6.71 -1.15
N CYS A 350 -24.38 6.33 0.07
CA CYS A 350 -24.17 4.93 0.44
C CYS A 350 -25.37 4.06 0.03
N PRO A 351 -25.17 2.86 -0.53
CA PRO A 351 -26.24 1.91 -0.73
C PRO A 351 -26.92 1.60 0.60
N VAL A 352 -28.25 1.51 0.60
CA VAL A 352 -29.04 1.23 1.84
C VAL A 352 -28.55 -0.03 2.54
N ALA A 353 -28.13 -1.05 1.78
CA ALA A 353 -27.60 -2.29 2.31
C ALA A 353 -26.26 -2.17 3.05
N CYS A 354 -25.51 -1.08 2.85
CA CYS A 354 -24.22 -0.83 3.51
C CYS A 354 -24.32 0.21 4.64
N ARG A 355 -25.53 0.71 4.94
CA ARG A 355 -25.77 1.62 6.05
C ARG A 355 -26.03 0.84 7.33
N SER A 356 -25.79 1.47 8.48
CA SER A 356 -26.17 0.91 9.77
C SER A 356 -27.68 0.69 9.83
N THR A 357 -28.12 -0.42 10.40
CA THR A 357 -29.55 -0.69 10.63
C THR A 357 -30.16 0.33 11.58
N ASP A 358 -29.37 0.89 12.47
CA ASP A 358 -29.79 1.91 13.44
C ASP A 358 -29.80 3.32 12.83
N HIS A 359 -29.15 3.51 11.68
CA HIS A 359 -28.97 4.80 11.02
C HIS A 359 -29.09 4.71 9.49
N LEU A 360 -30.24 4.23 9.01
CA LEU A 360 -30.54 4.17 7.57
C LEU A 360 -30.62 5.56 6.92
N ASP A 361 -30.81 6.61 7.72
CA ASP A 361 -30.83 8.02 7.33
C ASP A 361 -29.45 8.58 6.98
N TRP A 362 -28.36 7.90 7.37
CA TRP A 362 -26.99 8.26 6.98
C TRP A 362 -26.76 7.98 5.49
N THR A 363 -27.21 8.92 4.66
CA THR A 363 -27.01 8.88 3.21
C THR A 363 -25.53 8.95 2.82
N TYR A 364 -24.70 9.56 3.67
CA TYR A 364 -23.24 9.48 3.62
C TYR A 364 -22.75 8.81 4.91
N CYS A 365 -22.75 7.48 4.86
CA CYS A 365 -21.91 6.63 5.67
C CYS A 365 -20.51 6.54 5.02
#